data_AF-A0A2D9J9G2-F1
#
_entry.id   AF-A0A2D9J9G2-F1
#
_cell.length_a   1.000
_cell.length_b   1.000
_cell.length_c   1.000
_cell.angle_alpha   90.00
_cell.angle_beta   90.00
_cell.angle_gamma   90.00
#
_symmetry.space_group_name_H-M   'P 1'
#
loop_
_entity.id
_entity.type
_entity.pdbx_description
1 polymer ?
#
loop_
_entity_poly.entity_id
_entity_poly.type
_entity_poly.pdbx_seq_one_letter_code
_entity_poly.pdbx_strand_id
1 'polypeptide(L)'
;MLNYIWFGLILISVVVGTINGRIDQVTEAAISMSKTSVEIAIGLIGIMALWLGIMKIAEESGLINIIARLIRPITIKLFPDVPSDHPAIGSIVLNMAAN
;
A
#
# COMPACT_ATOMS: atom_id res chain seq x y z
N MET A 1 -2.30 5.98 17.95
CA MET A 1 -0.88 6.25 18.21
C MET A 1 -0.24 7.06 17.09
N LEU A 2 -0.29 6.61 15.83
CA LEU A 2 0.32 7.31 14.69
C LEU A 2 -0.21 8.74 14.46
N ASN A 3 -1.52 8.97 14.61
CA ASN A 3 -2.12 10.31 14.43
C ASN A 3 -1.52 11.36 15.39
N TYR A 4 -1.20 10.96 16.63
CA TYR A 4 -0.56 11.85 17.60
C TYR A 4 0.87 12.20 17.21
N ILE A 5 1.60 11.24 16.62
CA ILE A 5 2.98 11.46 16.14
C ILE A 5 2.96 12.46 14.99
N TRP A 6 2.10 12.27 13.99
CA TRP A 6 1.98 13.21 12.86
C TRP A 6 1.59 14.61 13.30
N PHE A 7 0.60 14.71 14.18
CA PHE A 7 0.20 15.98 14.75
C PHE A 7 1.37 16.67 15.48
N GLY A 8 2.12 15.92 16.29
CA GLY A 8 3.31 16.43 16.98
C GLY A 8 4.38 16.96 16.01
N LEU A 9 4.68 16.23 14.93
CA LEU A 9 5.66 16.66 13.92
C LEU A 9 5.25 17.96 13.22
N ILE A 10 3.97 18.10 12.87
CA ILE A 10 3.42 19.32 12.25
C ILE A 10 3.49 20.50 13.24
N LEU A 11 3.14 20.25 14.50
CA LEU A 11 3.17 21.30 15.52
C LEU A 11 4.60 21.78 15.79
N ILE A 12 5.56 20.87 15.85
CA ILE A 12 6.99 21.20 15.99
C ILE A 12 7.48 22.00 14.77
N SER A 13 7.12 21.61 13.55
CA SER A 13 7.58 22.32 12.34
C SER A 13 7.08 23.76 12.30
N VAL A 14 5.82 24.00 12.70
CA VAL A 14 5.25 25.34 12.80
C VAL A 14 5.94 26.15 13.89
N VAL A 15 6.08 25.62 15.11
CA VAL A 15 6.73 26.33 16.23
C VAL A 15 8.18 26.70 15.90
N VAL A 16 8.97 25.75 15.39
CA VAL A 16 10.37 25.99 15.00
C VAL A 16 10.46 26.97 13.83
N GLY A 17 9.54 26.87 12.86
CA GLY A 17 9.45 27.80 11.73
C GLY A 17 9.15 29.23 12.17
N THR A 18 8.23 29.41 13.13
CA THR A 18 7.90 30.72 13.70
C THR A 18 9.07 31.31 14.49
N ILE A 19 9.72 30.52 15.37
CA ILE A 19 10.86 31.00 16.18
C ILE A 19 12.03 31.44 15.31
N ASN A 20 12.30 30.75 14.20
CA ASN A 20 13.40 31.09 13.29
C ASN A 20 13.02 32.11 12.20
N GLY A 21 11.78 32.61 12.17
CA GLY A 21 11.29 33.53 11.14
C GLY A 21 11.21 32.92 9.74
N ARG A 22 11.06 31.59 9.62
CA ARG A 22 11.03 30.82 8.37
C ARG A 22 9.68 30.14 8.12
N ILE A 23 8.59 30.72 8.61
CA ILE A 23 7.24 30.15 8.49
C ILE A 23 6.80 29.99 7.02
N ASP A 24 7.30 30.86 6.14
CA ASP A 24 7.06 30.80 4.71
C ASP A 24 7.62 29.51 4.11
N GLN A 25 8.81 29.07 4.55
CA GLN A 25 9.43 27.81 4.10
C GLN A 25 8.63 26.58 4.56
N VAL A 26 8.02 26.64 5.76
CA VAL A 26 7.15 25.57 6.25
C VAL A 26 5.91 25.43 5.37
N THR A 27 5.31 26.57 5.01
CA THR A 27 4.12 26.62 4.14
C THR A 27 4.45 26.16 2.73
N GLU A 28 5.54 26.64 2.16
CA GLU A 28 6.02 26.24 0.83
C GLU A 28 6.33 24.74 0.78
N ALA A 29 7.02 24.20 1.79
CA ALA A 29 7.30 22.77 1.88
C ALA A 29 6.01 21.94 1.96
N ALA A 30 5.00 22.38 2.73
CA ALA A 30 3.72 21.69 2.82
C ALA A 30 2.99 21.65 1.46
N ILE A 31 2.94 22.78 0.74
CA ILE A 31 2.32 22.87 -0.59
C ILE A 31 3.09 22.04 -1.61
N SER A 32 4.41 22.18 -1.65
CA SER A 32 5.28 21.43 -2.59
C SER A 32 5.14 19.91 -2.38
N MET A 33 5.20 19.46 -1.13
CA MET A 33 5.07 18.04 -0.81
C MET A 33 3.66 17.50 -1.10
N SER A 34 2.61 18.33 -0.98
CA SER A 34 1.27 17.93 -1.39
C SER A 34 1.21 17.62 -2.90
N LYS A 35 1.87 18.44 -3.73
CA LYS A 35 1.94 18.22 -5.18
C LYS A 35 2.71 16.95 -5.51
N THR A 36 3.88 16.76 -4.91
CA THR A 36 4.68 15.52 -5.07
C THR A 36 3.87 14.28 -4.66
N SER A 37 3.14 14.35 -3.55
CA SER A 37 2.30 13.24 -3.08
C SER A 37 1.22 12.88 -4.10
N VAL A 38 0.56 13.88 -4.69
CA VAL A 38 -0.45 13.67 -5.75
C VAL A 38 0.17 13.08 -7.01
N GLU A 39 1.32 13.57 -7.44
CA GLU A 39 2.04 13.06 -8.61
C GLU A 39 2.41 11.57 -8.46
N ILE A 40 2.95 11.20 -7.29
CA ILE A 40 3.23 9.81 -6.94
C ILE A 40 1.94 8.98 -6.93
N ALA A 41 0.88 9.47 -6.28
CA ALA A 41 -0.38 8.76 -6.19
C ALA A 41 -0.99 8.49 -7.58
N ILE A 42 -0.98 9.47 -8.49
CA ILE A 42 -1.46 9.30 -9.87
C ILE A 42 -0.63 8.25 -10.62
N GLY A 43 0.70 8.29 -10.49
CA GLY A 43 1.58 7.29 -11.09
C GLY A 43 1.27 5.86 -10.59
N LEU A 44 1.04 5.73 -9.28
CA LEU A 44 0.70 4.45 -8.65
C LEU A 44 -0.70 3.96 -9.04
N ILE A 45 -1.69 4.84 -9.20
CA ILE A 45 -3.05 4.46 -9.59
C ILE A 45 -3.05 3.71 -10.93
N GLY A 46 -2.27 4.16 -11.92
CA GLY A 46 -2.22 3.51 -13.23
C GLY A 46 -1.71 2.07 -13.16
N ILE A 47 -0.58 1.85 -12.49
CA ILE A 47 0.00 0.51 -12.34
C ILE A 47 -0.87 -0.38 -11.45
N MET A 48 -1.46 0.16 -10.37
CA MET A 48 -2.38 -0.59 -9.52
C MET A 48 -3.66 -0.97 -10.25
N ALA A 49 -4.23 -0.09 -11.07
CA ALA A 49 -5.41 -0.39 -11.86
C ALA A 49 -5.14 -1.52 -12.86
N LEU A 50 -3.99 -1.50 -13.53
CA LEU A 50 -3.56 -2.59 -14.40
C LEU A 50 -3.45 -3.91 -13.63
N TRP A 51 -2.75 -3.90 -12.51
CA TRP A 51 -2.52 -5.11 -11.71
C TRP A 51 -3.82 -5.69 -11.15
N LEU A 52 -4.68 -4.84 -10.56
CA LEU A 52 -5.99 -5.25 -10.05
C LEU A 52 -6.89 -5.76 -11.18
N GLY A 53 -6.84 -5.15 -12.37
CA GLY A 53 -7.58 -5.61 -13.55
C GLY A 53 -7.14 -7.00 -14.02
N ILE A 54 -5.82 -7.24 -14.14
CA ILE A 54 -5.28 -8.57 -14.49
C ILE A 54 -5.66 -9.60 -13.44
N MET A 55 -5.55 -9.26 -12.16
CA MET A 55 -5.95 -10.14 -11.06
C MET A 55 -7.44 -10.49 -11.12
N LYS A 56 -8.30 -9.53 -11.47
CA LYS A 56 -9.73 -9.77 -11.62
C LYS A 56 -10.02 -10.76 -12.76
N ILE A 57 -9.33 -10.63 -13.89
CA ILE A 57 -9.44 -11.58 -15.01
C ILE A 57 -8.95 -12.98 -14.60
N ALA A 58 -7.84 -13.07 -13.85
CA ALA A 58 -7.33 -14.35 -13.34
C ALA A 58 -8.29 -15.01 -12.34
N GLU A 59 -9.00 -14.22 -11.54
CA GLU A 59 -10.05 -14.68 -10.63
C GLU A 59 -11.27 -15.20 -11.41
N GLU A 60 -11.80 -14.41 -12.34
CA GLU A 60 -13.00 -14.76 -13.12
C GLU A 60 -12.79 -15.95 -14.06
N SER A 61 -11.58 -16.12 -14.60
CA SER A 61 -11.21 -17.30 -15.41
C SER A 61 -11.00 -18.58 -14.60
N GLY A 62 -11.03 -18.50 -13.26
CA GLY A 62 -10.75 -19.63 -12.38
C GLY A 62 -9.27 -20.02 -12.31
N LEU A 63 -8.37 -19.25 -12.93
CA LEU A 63 -6.93 -19.50 -12.92
C LEU A 63 -6.36 -19.44 -11.49
N ILE A 64 -6.85 -18.49 -10.68
CA ILE A 64 -6.51 -18.39 -9.24
C ILE A 64 -6.81 -19.70 -8.51
N ASN A 65 -7.93 -20.37 -8.81
CA ASN A 65 -8.32 -21.63 -8.17
C ASN A 65 -7.40 -22.80 -8.56
N ILE A 66 -6.92 -22.83 -9.81
CA ILE A 66 -5.97 -23.84 -10.29
C ILE A 66 -4.63 -23.66 -9.56
N ILE A 67 -4.13 -22.43 -9.49
CA ILE A 67 -2.88 -22.11 -8.80
C ILE A 67 -2.99 -22.41 -7.30
N ALA A 68 -4.11 -22.04 -6.67
CA ALA A 68 -4.36 -22.35 -5.26
C ALA A 68 -4.33 -23.86 -4.98
N ARG A 69 -4.91 -24.69 -5.87
CA ARG A 69 -4.85 -26.15 -5.75
C ARG A 69 -3.43 -26.70 -5.93
N LEU A 70 -2.62 -26.09 -6.79
CA LEU A 70 -1.23 -26.50 -7.03
C LEU A 70 -0.32 -26.19 -5.82
N ILE A 71 -0.51 -25.02 -5.20
CA ILE A 71 0.30 -24.54 -4.07
C ILE A 71 -0.22 -25.07 -2.71
N ARG A 72 -1.45 -25.60 -2.69
CA ARG A 72 -2.12 -26.23 -1.53
C ARG A 72 -1.20 -27.02 -0.56
N PRO A 73 -0.33 -27.96 -0.99
CA PRO A 73 0.50 -28.72 -0.06
C PRO A 73 1.50 -27.85 0.71
N ILE A 74 1.94 -26.73 0.13
CA ILE A 74 2.87 -25.78 0.76
C ILE A 74 2.09 -24.88 1.72
N THR A 75 0.94 -24.34 1.30
CA THR A 75 0.16 -23.39 2.10
C THR A 75 -0.42 -24.02 3.36
N ILE A 76 -0.92 -25.26 3.31
CA ILE A 76 -1.42 -25.96 4.51
C ILE A 76 -0.31 -26.19 5.54
N LYS A 77 0.94 -26.35 5.08
CA LYS A 77 2.10 -26.56 5.95
C LYS A 77 2.61 -25.28 6.59
N LEU A 78 2.57 -24.16 5.85
CA LEU A 78 3.05 -22.86 6.33
C LEU A 78 1.99 -22.04 7.07
N PHE A 79 0.71 -22.18 6.68
CA PHE A 79 -0.43 -21.42 7.20
C PHE A 79 -1.60 -22.37 7.54
N PRO A 80 -1.48 -23.19 8.59
CA PRO A 80 -2.48 -24.19 8.95
C PRO A 80 -3.85 -23.60 9.36
N ASP A 81 -3.88 -22.33 9.80
CA ASP A 81 -5.11 -21.65 10.26
C ASP A 81 -5.92 -20.99 9.13
N VAL A 82 -5.42 -20.98 7.88
CA VAL A 82 -6.09 -20.31 6.75
C VAL A 82 -6.90 -21.33 5.93
N PRO A 83 -8.23 -21.17 5.81
CA PRO A 83 -9.07 -22.05 4.99
C PRO A 83 -8.63 -22.05 3.52
N SER A 84 -8.69 -23.22 2.88
CA SER A 84 -8.03 -23.45 1.58
C SER A 84 -8.71 -22.75 0.38
N ASP A 85 -9.98 -22.38 0.53
CA ASP A 85 -10.76 -21.61 -0.48
C ASP A 85 -10.82 -20.11 -0.14
N HIS A 86 -10.02 -19.64 0.81
CA HIS A 86 -10.01 -18.23 1.17
C HIS A 86 -9.22 -17.41 0.12
N PRO A 87 -9.77 -16.33 -0.45
CA PRO A 87 -9.10 -15.49 -1.44
C PRO A 87 -7.77 -14.87 -0.94
N ALA A 88 -7.54 -14.90 0.38
CA ALA A 88 -6.28 -14.50 1.01
C ALA A 88 -5.07 -15.30 0.52
N ILE A 89 -5.23 -16.57 0.09
CA ILE A 89 -4.11 -17.32 -0.49
C ILE A 89 -3.61 -16.65 -1.78
N GLY A 90 -4.52 -16.12 -2.60
CA GLY A 90 -4.17 -15.34 -3.79
C GLY A 90 -3.35 -14.11 -3.42
N SER A 91 -3.75 -13.38 -2.37
CA SER A 91 -3.00 -12.21 -1.88
C SER A 91 -1.61 -12.55 -1.33
N ILE A 92 -1.46 -13.70 -0.65
CA ILE A 92 -0.17 -14.17 -0.10
C ILE A 92 0.79 -14.55 -1.23
N VAL A 93 0.33 -15.31 -2.22
CA VAL A 93 1.14 -15.69 -3.39
C VAL A 93 1.55 -14.46 -4.19
N LEU A 94 0.65 -13.50 -4.34
CA LEU A 94 0.94 -12.22 -5.00
C LEU A 94 2.02 -11.44 -4.26
N ASN A 95 1.95 -11.40 -2.93
CA ASN A 95 2.95 -10.72 -2.10
C ASN A 95 4.32 -11.40 -2.20
N MET A 96 4.36 -12.73 -2.26
CA MET A 96 5.60 -13.49 -2.49
C MET A 96 6.16 -13.36 -3.91
N ALA A 97 5.35 -13.04 -4.91
CA ALA A 97 5.82 -12.81 -6.29
C ALA A 97 6.25 -11.35 -6.52
N ALA A 98 5.70 -10.41 -5.74
CA ALA A 98 5.98 -8.99 -5.83
C ALA A 98 7.23 -8.55 -5.04
N ASN A 99 7.84 -9.45 -4.25
CA ASN A 99 9.00 -9.20 -3.39
C ASN A 99 10.05 -10.29 -3.59
#